data_AF-A0A524IMZ1-F1
#
_entry.id   AF-A0A524IMZ1-F1
#
_cell.length_a   1.000
_cell.length_b   1.000
_cell.length_c   1.000
_cell.angle_alpha   90.00
_cell.angle_beta   90.00
_cell.angle_gamma   90.00
#
_symmetry.space_group_name_H-M   'P 1'
#
loop_
_entity.id
_entity.type
_entity.pdbx_description
1 polymer ?
#
loop_
_entity_poly.entity_id
_entity_poly.type
_entity_poly.pdbx_seq_one_letter_code
_entity_poly.pdbx_strand_id
1 'polypeptide(L)'
;MNICVCIKQVPDTAEAGMDPETGRINRSGLTNILNPLDLNALEEAARLKEKYGGRVTALSMGPAQAETALREALARGADRGVLCTDRRFAGGDTWATSVTLALAVRRLEAEAGKKFDLLICGRQAVDGDTAQVPPELSVSLGIPFVGCVRKIKDVETDRAGNFGFVTAESLIDKGYEILRAPLPAVMTVVKDINVPRLPSFPDWVRAREAVPDHLSSADLDPIGERTGASGSPTRVLRISGVDHAKKTEFLNPDKKGDIRKLISLFTQALGRGGLQNQPASGREPGSGEKDLSVPAAVLPQARVKTERPLVIVLGELATDPATGRTGISAPTLELAAAAAGLARAGNARLGVCFTAAGPETVNPAEDAPEGEMLLPPEVDRVFFILPDRPLTGTADICLRSFMAAEVLRELRPEIALGPATMDGRAFMPLLAARLETGLTADCTGLAIDPESGNLLQTRPAFGGNIMAVIVCGERRPQMATVRPHVFPAPPKLVPFSNEKIEYFYAAVECSARSEVL
;
A
#
# COMPACT_ATOMS: atom_id res chain seq x y z
N MET A 1 -5.04 -26.73 -10.20
CA MET A 1 -4.99 -25.26 -10.11
C MET A 1 -3.70 -24.72 -10.72
N ASN A 2 -3.80 -23.75 -11.64
CA ASN A 2 -2.67 -23.02 -12.21
C ASN A 2 -2.45 -21.74 -11.39
N ILE A 3 -1.30 -21.62 -10.76
CA ILE A 3 -1.00 -20.55 -9.81
C ILE A 3 0.23 -19.77 -10.28
N CYS A 4 0.14 -18.44 -10.33
CA CYS A 4 1.30 -17.58 -10.52
C CYS A 4 1.72 -16.98 -9.18
N VAL A 5 2.99 -17.13 -8.80
CA VAL A 5 3.54 -16.54 -7.57
C VAL A 5 4.48 -15.42 -7.97
N CYS A 6 4.11 -14.18 -7.65
CA CYS A 6 5.02 -13.06 -7.87
C CYS A 6 5.99 -12.99 -6.70
N ILE A 7 7.28 -13.12 -6.99
CA ILE A 7 8.35 -13.11 -6.01
C ILE A 7 9.33 -11.97 -6.28
N LYS A 8 10.00 -11.49 -5.24
CA LYS A 8 11.02 -10.45 -5.34
C LYS A 8 12.29 -10.84 -4.60
N GLN A 9 13.43 -10.62 -5.26
CA GLN A 9 14.73 -10.63 -4.59
C GLN A 9 14.94 -9.29 -3.88
N VAL A 10 15.35 -9.35 -2.61
CA VAL A 10 15.57 -8.18 -1.76
C VAL A 10 16.92 -8.31 -1.06
N PRO A 11 17.60 -7.19 -0.76
CA PRO A 11 18.76 -7.22 0.13
C PRO A 11 18.32 -7.64 1.53
N ASP A 12 19.15 -8.42 2.22
CA ASP A 12 18.90 -8.73 3.63
C ASP A 12 19.08 -7.46 4.48
N THR A 13 17.96 -6.89 4.91
CA THR A 13 17.93 -5.69 5.74
C THR A 13 18.43 -5.93 7.16
N ALA A 14 18.50 -7.19 7.63
CA ALA A 14 19.07 -7.51 8.93
C ALA A 14 20.60 -7.32 8.97
N GLU A 15 21.25 -7.44 7.80
CA GLU A 15 22.70 -7.26 7.62
C GLU A 15 23.09 -5.81 7.27
N ALA A 16 22.10 -4.94 7.01
CA ALA A 16 22.33 -3.55 6.58
C ALA A 16 22.81 -2.65 7.73
N GLY A 17 24.13 -2.54 7.88
CA GLY A 17 24.78 -1.55 8.73
C GLY A 17 24.85 -0.16 8.09
N MET A 18 24.77 0.90 8.91
CA MET A 18 25.19 2.24 8.52
C MET A 18 26.71 2.36 8.67
N ASP A 19 27.36 2.94 7.67
CA ASP A 19 28.73 3.38 7.78
C ASP A 19 28.80 4.53 8.81
N PRO A 20 29.48 4.33 9.95
CA PRO A 20 29.52 5.31 11.03
C PRO A 20 30.34 6.55 10.70
N GLU A 21 31.19 6.53 9.67
CA GLU A 21 31.98 7.70 9.24
C GLU A 21 31.22 8.54 8.21
N THR A 22 30.54 7.88 7.25
CA THR A 22 29.86 8.58 6.16
C THR A 22 28.37 8.80 6.40
N GLY A 23 27.78 8.14 7.40
CA GLY A 23 26.33 8.17 7.68
C GLY A 23 25.47 7.58 6.55
N ARG A 24 26.09 6.83 5.62
CA ARG A 24 25.43 6.19 4.48
C ARG A 24 25.25 4.70 4.75
N ILE A 25 24.27 4.07 4.11
CA ILE A 25 24.12 2.60 4.18
C ILE A 25 25.32 1.96 3.50
N ASN A 26 26.01 1.07 4.21
CA ASN A 26 26.99 0.21 3.58
C ASN A 26 26.26 -0.91 2.82
N ARG A 27 26.15 -0.75 1.50
CA ARG A 27 25.55 -1.76 0.61
C ARG A 27 26.56 -2.80 0.13
N SER A 28 27.85 -2.64 0.45
CA SER A 28 28.87 -3.61 0.07
C SER A 28 28.78 -4.85 0.97
N GLY A 29 28.52 -6.01 0.37
CA GLY A 29 28.46 -7.29 1.08
C GLY A 29 27.08 -7.74 1.56
N LEU A 30 26.00 -7.00 1.27
CA LEU A 30 24.65 -7.47 1.61
C LEU A 30 24.28 -8.68 0.75
N THR A 31 23.87 -9.76 1.43
CA THR A 31 23.33 -10.93 0.75
C THR A 31 21.95 -10.59 0.18
N ASN A 32 21.67 -11.07 -1.04
CA ASN A 32 20.35 -10.93 -1.65
C ASN A 32 19.58 -12.21 -1.38
N ILE A 33 18.41 -12.07 -0.76
CA ILE A 33 17.53 -13.18 -0.39
C ILE A 33 16.21 -13.09 -1.14
N LEU A 34 15.50 -14.20 -1.24
CA LEU A 34 14.09 -14.18 -1.60
C LEU A 34 13.30 -13.51 -0.46
N ASN A 35 12.44 -12.55 -0.81
CA ASN A 35 11.64 -11.83 0.16
C ASN A 35 10.88 -12.79 1.10
N PRO A 36 10.99 -12.64 2.44
CA PRO A 36 10.42 -13.61 3.37
C PRO A 36 8.91 -13.84 3.22
N LEU A 37 8.13 -12.80 2.92
CA LEU A 37 6.68 -12.94 2.72
C LEU A 37 6.35 -13.63 1.39
N ASP A 38 7.24 -13.58 0.40
CA ASP A 38 7.06 -14.28 -0.86
C ASP A 38 7.39 -15.78 -0.71
N LEU A 39 8.23 -16.17 0.25
CA LEU A 39 8.40 -17.58 0.64
C LEU A 39 7.09 -18.17 1.17
N ASN A 40 6.32 -17.41 1.96
CA ASN A 40 5.00 -17.83 2.43
C ASN A 40 4.00 -17.98 1.27
N ALA A 41 4.04 -17.05 0.30
CA ALA A 41 3.22 -17.11 -0.91
C ALA A 41 3.52 -18.36 -1.74
N LEU A 42 4.81 -18.67 -1.89
CA LEU A 42 5.27 -19.85 -2.63
C LEU A 42 4.88 -21.16 -1.94
N GLU A 43 5.03 -21.24 -0.62
CA GLU A 43 4.59 -22.41 0.15
C GLU A 43 3.08 -22.63 0.01
N GLU A 44 2.28 -21.57 0.07
CA GLU A 44 0.83 -21.71 -0.08
C GLU A 44 0.46 -22.19 -1.48
N ALA A 45 1.13 -21.66 -2.51
CA ALA A 45 0.95 -22.13 -3.88
C ALA A 45 1.32 -23.61 -4.03
N ALA A 46 2.42 -24.05 -3.41
CA ALA A 46 2.83 -25.46 -3.42
C ALA A 46 1.79 -26.37 -2.75
N ARG A 47 1.24 -25.96 -1.60
CA ARG A 47 0.16 -26.70 -0.89
C ARG A 47 -1.12 -26.78 -1.72
N LEU A 48 -1.52 -25.69 -2.36
CA LEU A 48 -2.70 -25.66 -3.23
C LEU A 48 -2.50 -26.57 -4.46
N LYS A 49 -1.30 -26.58 -5.04
CA LYS A 49 -0.93 -27.51 -6.11
C LYS A 49 -0.99 -28.97 -5.63
N GLU A 50 -0.48 -29.28 -4.45
CA GLU A 50 -0.55 -30.63 -3.88
C GLU A 50 -2.00 -31.08 -3.65
N LYS A 51 -2.86 -30.16 -3.19
CA LYS A 51 -4.27 -30.45 -2.90
C LYS A 51 -5.15 -30.56 -4.15
N TYR A 52 -4.96 -29.67 -5.13
CA TYR A 52 -5.86 -29.52 -6.28
C TYR A 52 -5.19 -29.86 -7.63
N GLY A 53 -3.97 -30.38 -7.62
CA GLY A 53 -3.15 -30.60 -8.80
C GLY A 53 -2.77 -29.29 -9.53
N GLY A 54 -2.23 -29.41 -10.74
CA GLY A 54 -1.89 -28.27 -11.60
C GLY A 54 -0.43 -27.85 -11.50
N ARG A 55 -0.15 -26.55 -11.67
CA ARG A 55 1.21 -26.02 -11.83
C ARG A 55 1.39 -24.68 -11.11
N VAL A 56 2.58 -24.47 -10.57
CA VAL A 56 3.03 -23.22 -9.95
C VAL A 56 4.09 -22.56 -10.84
N THR A 57 3.83 -21.34 -11.29
CA THR A 57 4.80 -20.51 -12.01
C THR A 57 5.30 -19.40 -11.09
N ALA A 58 6.59 -19.37 -10.77
CA ALA A 58 7.22 -18.27 -10.07
C ALA A 58 7.61 -17.17 -11.08
N LEU A 59 7.16 -15.95 -10.85
CA LEU A 59 7.40 -14.79 -11.70
C LEU A 59 8.15 -13.72 -10.89
N SER A 60 9.25 -13.21 -11.43
CA SER A 60 10.03 -12.14 -10.82
C SER A 60 10.36 -11.07 -11.86
N MET A 61 10.42 -9.80 -11.43
CA MET A 61 10.94 -8.70 -12.24
C MET A 61 12.21 -8.16 -11.57
N GLY A 62 13.31 -8.10 -12.31
CA GLY A 62 14.56 -7.61 -11.75
C GLY A 62 15.79 -7.76 -12.65
N PRO A 63 16.96 -7.39 -12.12
CA PRO A 63 18.22 -7.65 -12.79
C PRO A 63 18.49 -9.16 -12.89
N ALA A 64 19.43 -9.57 -13.75
CA ALA A 64 19.77 -10.98 -13.99
C ALA A 64 20.09 -11.76 -12.71
N GLN A 65 20.68 -11.12 -11.69
CA GLN A 65 20.93 -11.75 -10.38
C GLN A 65 19.67 -12.25 -9.65
N ALA A 66 18.47 -11.77 -9.99
CA ALA A 66 17.21 -12.24 -9.41
C ALA A 66 16.86 -13.68 -9.84
N GLU A 67 17.57 -14.23 -10.82
CA GLU A 67 17.49 -15.64 -11.22
C GLU A 67 17.77 -16.58 -10.03
N THR A 68 18.62 -16.19 -9.07
CA THR A 68 18.90 -17.01 -7.88
C THR A 68 17.65 -17.22 -7.01
N ALA A 69 16.79 -16.20 -6.89
CA ALA A 69 15.53 -16.30 -6.17
C ALA A 69 14.52 -17.20 -6.89
N LEU A 70 14.52 -17.18 -8.24
CA LEU A 70 13.69 -18.10 -9.03
C LEU A 70 14.16 -19.55 -8.91
N ARG A 71 15.48 -19.78 -8.87
CA ARG A 71 16.05 -21.11 -8.62
C ARG A 71 15.67 -21.61 -7.22
N GLU A 72 15.75 -20.75 -6.20
CA GLU A 72 15.24 -21.10 -4.88
C GLU A 72 13.74 -21.46 -4.92
N ALA A 73 12.94 -20.71 -5.68
CA ALA A 73 11.51 -21.02 -5.82
C ALA A 73 11.25 -22.38 -6.49
N LEU A 74 12.02 -22.73 -7.53
CA LEU A 74 11.99 -24.05 -8.19
C LEU A 74 12.39 -25.19 -7.24
N ALA A 75 13.37 -24.95 -6.35
CA ALA A 75 13.76 -25.91 -5.33
C ALA A 75 12.63 -26.15 -4.30
N ARG A 76 11.80 -25.15 -4.05
CA ARG A 76 10.73 -25.18 -3.05
C ARG A 76 9.35 -25.61 -3.59
N GLY A 77 9.26 -25.99 -4.87
CA GLY A 77 8.05 -26.61 -5.43
C GLY A 77 7.40 -25.87 -6.60
N ALA A 78 7.96 -24.74 -7.06
CA ALA A 78 7.55 -24.15 -8.34
C ALA A 78 7.92 -25.08 -9.51
N ASP A 79 7.06 -25.13 -10.53
CA ASP A 79 7.26 -25.93 -11.75
C ASP A 79 8.02 -25.15 -12.83
N ARG A 80 7.83 -23.83 -12.86
CA ARG A 80 8.40 -22.93 -13.85
C ARG A 80 8.85 -21.64 -13.18
N GLY A 81 10.01 -21.13 -13.57
CA GLY A 81 10.51 -19.82 -13.15
C GLY A 81 10.59 -18.90 -14.35
N VAL A 82 10.09 -17.67 -14.22
CA VAL A 82 10.09 -16.65 -15.27
C VAL A 82 10.65 -15.34 -14.71
N LEU A 83 11.66 -14.81 -15.39
CA LEU A 83 12.32 -13.55 -15.06
C LEU A 83 12.00 -12.48 -16.11
N CYS A 84 11.30 -11.43 -15.70
CA CYS A 84 11.19 -10.20 -16.48
C CYS A 84 12.45 -9.37 -16.28
N THR A 85 13.33 -9.33 -17.28
CA THR A 85 14.62 -8.64 -17.18
C THR A 85 14.95 -7.86 -18.45
N ASP A 86 15.03 -6.53 -18.28
CA ASP A 86 15.41 -5.58 -19.32
C ASP A 86 15.83 -4.27 -18.65
N ARG A 87 16.76 -3.53 -19.25
CA ARG A 87 17.12 -2.18 -18.79
C ARG A 87 15.94 -1.22 -18.85
N ARG A 88 14.98 -1.45 -19.75
CA ARG A 88 13.74 -0.64 -19.83
C ARG A 88 12.84 -0.78 -18.60
N PHE A 89 12.99 -1.83 -17.80
CA PHE A 89 12.25 -1.98 -16.55
C PHE A 89 12.95 -1.31 -15.35
N ALA A 90 14.18 -0.84 -15.53
CA ALA A 90 14.97 -0.26 -14.45
C ALA A 90 14.35 1.07 -13.95
N GLY A 91 14.48 1.31 -12.65
CA GLY A 91 13.98 2.52 -11.99
C GLY A 91 12.46 2.64 -11.94
N GLY A 92 11.73 1.56 -12.25
CA GLY A 92 10.28 1.50 -12.11
C GLY A 92 9.84 1.57 -10.65
N ASP A 93 8.88 2.44 -10.37
CA ASP A 93 8.08 2.45 -9.15
C ASP A 93 7.03 1.33 -9.16
N THR A 94 6.14 1.36 -8.18
CA THR A 94 5.13 0.32 -7.96
C THR A 94 4.19 0.19 -9.16
N TRP A 95 3.71 1.31 -9.71
CA TRP A 95 2.82 1.33 -10.88
C TRP A 95 3.50 0.72 -12.10
N ALA A 96 4.72 1.18 -12.43
CA ALA A 96 5.46 0.63 -13.56
C ALA A 96 5.78 -0.86 -13.38
N THR A 97 6.03 -1.30 -12.14
CA THR A 97 6.26 -2.70 -11.78
C THR A 97 5.00 -3.54 -11.97
N SER A 98 3.86 -3.09 -11.45
CA SER A 98 2.59 -3.82 -11.54
C SER A 98 2.11 -3.95 -12.98
N VAL A 99 2.28 -2.92 -13.80
CA VAL A 99 2.02 -2.99 -15.26
C VAL A 99 2.92 -4.01 -15.94
N THR A 100 4.22 -4.02 -15.64
CA THR A 100 5.18 -4.98 -16.24
C THR A 100 4.81 -6.42 -15.87
N LEU A 101 4.50 -6.69 -14.60
CA LEU A 101 4.06 -8.00 -14.13
C LEU A 101 2.73 -8.42 -14.77
N ALA A 102 1.77 -7.49 -14.93
CA ALA A 102 0.50 -7.77 -15.59
C ALA A 102 0.68 -8.17 -17.06
N LEU A 103 1.57 -7.50 -17.79
CA LEU A 103 1.91 -7.84 -19.17
C LEU A 103 2.56 -9.23 -19.25
N ALA A 104 3.47 -9.55 -18.34
CA ALA A 104 4.10 -10.86 -18.25
C ALA A 104 3.08 -11.98 -17.97
N VAL A 105 2.18 -11.76 -17.01
CA VAL A 105 1.07 -12.69 -16.72
C VAL A 105 0.24 -12.93 -17.98
N ARG A 106 -0.22 -11.88 -18.66
CA ARG A 106 -1.01 -12.02 -19.90
C ARG A 106 -0.26 -12.77 -21.01
N ARG A 107 1.04 -12.51 -21.16
CA ARG A 107 1.91 -13.20 -22.12
C ARG A 107 2.04 -14.70 -21.82
N LEU A 108 2.14 -15.06 -20.53
CA LEU A 108 2.20 -16.46 -20.08
C LEU A 108 0.85 -17.16 -20.24
N GLU A 109 -0.27 -16.48 -19.97
CA GLU A 109 -1.62 -17.02 -20.19
C GLU A 109 -1.89 -17.27 -21.68
N ALA A 110 -1.47 -16.34 -22.55
CA ALA A 110 -1.57 -16.48 -24.00
C ALA A 110 -0.75 -17.67 -24.52
N GLU A 111 0.48 -17.86 -24.01
CA GLU A 111 1.33 -19.00 -24.35
C GLU A 111 0.72 -20.33 -23.94
N ALA A 112 0.17 -20.40 -22.74
CA ALA A 112 -0.42 -21.62 -22.20
C ALA A 112 -1.82 -21.91 -22.78
N GLY A 113 -2.45 -20.93 -23.45
CA GLY A 113 -3.85 -21.00 -23.87
C GLY A 113 -4.83 -21.11 -22.69
N LYS A 114 -4.39 -20.74 -21.48
CA LYS A 114 -5.16 -20.89 -20.24
C LYS A 114 -4.78 -19.81 -19.23
N LYS A 115 -5.80 -19.22 -18.60
CA LYS A 115 -5.62 -18.23 -17.52
C LYS A 115 -5.07 -18.87 -16.24
N PHE A 116 -4.39 -18.07 -15.43
CA PHE A 116 -4.09 -18.48 -14.06
C PHE A 116 -5.39 -18.49 -13.25
N ASP A 117 -5.54 -19.49 -12.39
CA ASP A 117 -6.68 -19.59 -11.48
C ASP A 117 -6.48 -18.69 -10.26
N LEU A 118 -5.22 -18.45 -9.84
CA LEU A 118 -4.88 -17.62 -8.69
C LEU A 118 -3.50 -17.00 -8.86
N LEU A 119 -3.35 -15.73 -8.47
CA LEU A 119 -2.06 -15.07 -8.33
C LEU A 119 -1.78 -14.81 -6.85
N ILE A 120 -0.63 -15.26 -6.34
CA ILE A 120 -0.26 -15.10 -4.92
C ILE A 120 1.01 -14.25 -4.82
N CYS A 121 0.98 -13.26 -3.94
CA CYS A 121 2.13 -12.41 -3.62
C CYS A 121 2.35 -12.36 -2.10
N GLY A 122 3.55 -12.07 -1.62
CA GLY A 122 3.73 -11.60 -0.25
C GLY A 122 3.05 -10.24 -0.04
N ARG A 123 2.61 -9.94 1.19
CA ARG A 123 1.96 -8.64 1.50
C ARG A 123 2.83 -7.43 1.13
N GLN A 124 4.13 -7.50 1.39
CA GLN A 124 5.08 -6.43 1.05
C GLN A 124 6.49 -6.98 0.90
N ALA A 125 7.35 -6.22 0.22
CA ALA A 125 8.79 -6.46 0.18
C ALA A 125 9.50 -5.57 1.20
N VAL A 126 10.52 -6.11 1.89
CA VAL A 126 11.21 -5.44 3.02
C VAL A 126 12.09 -4.24 2.63
N ASP A 127 12.46 -4.14 1.36
CA ASP A 127 13.29 -3.03 0.86
C ASP A 127 12.46 -1.76 0.67
N GLY A 128 11.31 -1.92 -0.01
CA GLY A 128 10.39 -0.85 -0.33
C GLY A 128 9.29 -0.64 0.70
N ASP A 129 8.85 -1.67 1.42
CA ASP A 129 7.76 -1.63 2.41
C ASP A 129 6.49 -0.89 1.93
N THR A 130 6.19 -0.96 0.62
CA THR A 130 5.06 -0.19 0.04
C THR A 130 3.74 -0.93 0.18
N ALA A 131 3.74 -2.26 0.02
CA ALA A 131 2.55 -3.11 -0.07
C ALA A 131 1.61 -2.80 -1.26
N GLN A 132 2.11 -2.13 -2.31
CA GLN A 132 1.26 -1.57 -3.38
C GLN A 132 1.22 -2.42 -4.66
N VAL A 133 2.27 -3.16 -4.99
CA VAL A 133 2.37 -3.87 -6.27
C VAL A 133 1.22 -4.88 -6.47
N PRO A 134 0.87 -5.74 -5.49
CA PRO A 134 -0.23 -6.70 -5.68
C PRO A 134 -1.62 -6.07 -5.90
N PRO A 135 -2.08 -5.07 -5.13
CA PRO A 135 -3.35 -4.40 -5.44
C PRO A 135 -3.31 -3.70 -6.81
N GLU A 136 -2.23 -3.01 -7.18
CA GLU A 136 -2.13 -2.39 -8.51
C GLU A 136 -2.09 -3.41 -9.66
N LEU A 137 -1.48 -4.59 -9.43
CA LEU A 137 -1.48 -5.72 -10.36
C LEU A 137 -2.90 -6.23 -10.61
N SER A 138 -3.73 -6.32 -9.56
CA SER A 138 -5.14 -6.74 -9.70
C SER A 138 -5.94 -5.82 -10.62
N VAL A 139 -5.73 -4.51 -10.49
CA VAL A 139 -6.36 -3.50 -11.36
C VAL A 139 -5.85 -3.61 -12.78
N SER A 140 -4.54 -3.77 -12.95
CA SER A 140 -3.91 -3.92 -14.27
C SER A 140 -4.39 -5.18 -15.00
N LEU A 141 -4.67 -6.26 -14.27
CA LEU A 141 -5.23 -7.49 -14.82
C LEU A 141 -6.76 -7.45 -14.99
N GLY A 142 -7.45 -6.57 -14.25
CA GLY A 142 -8.90 -6.48 -14.25
C GLY A 142 -9.57 -7.63 -13.46
N ILE A 143 -8.94 -8.09 -12.38
CA ILE A 143 -9.43 -9.21 -11.55
C ILE A 143 -9.52 -8.80 -10.06
N PRO A 144 -10.34 -9.48 -9.24
CA PRO A 144 -10.47 -9.20 -7.81
C PRO A 144 -9.15 -9.23 -7.02
N PHE A 145 -9.11 -8.46 -5.94
CA PHE A 145 -8.02 -8.43 -4.97
C PHE A 145 -8.46 -8.91 -3.58
N VAL A 146 -7.66 -9.78 -2.97
CA VAL A 146 -7.85 -10.22 -1.57
C VAL A 146 -6.56 -9.93 -0.78
N GLY A 147 -6.65 -8.97 0.13
CA GLY A 147 -5.54 -8.51 0.95
C GLY A 147 -5.24 -9.41 2.14
N CYS A 148 -4.01 -9.39 2.64
CA CYS A 148 -3.63 -9.80 4.01
C CYS A 148 -4.14 -11.18 4.46
N VAL A 149 -4.14 -12.17 3.56
CA VAL A 149 -4.65 -13.51 3.84
C VAL A 149 -3.74 -14.24 4.82
N ARG A 150 -4.34 -14.67 5.93
CA ARG A 150 -3.70 -15.48 6.97
C ARG A 150 -4.07 -16.96 6.90
N LYS A 151 -5.09 -17.33 6.11
CA LYS A 151 -5.52 -18.72 5.94
C LYS A 151 -6.46 -18.85 4.76
N ILE A 152 -6.25 -19.84 3.89
CA ILE A 152 -7.24 -20.26 2.90
C ILE A 152 -8.10 -21.36 3.53
N LYS A 153 -9.41 -21.14 3.64
CA LYS A 153 -10.35 -22.11 4.22
C LYS A 153 -10.78 -23.14 3.18
N ASP A 154 -11.21 -22.65 2.02
CA ASP A 154 -11.72 -23.52 0.96
C ASP A 154 -11.57 -22.89 -0.43
N VAL A 155 -11.58 -23.74 -1.44
CA VAL A 155 -11.63 -23.36 -2.85
C VAL A 155 -12.74 -24.19 -3.52
N GLU A 156 -13.76 -23.50 -3.99
CA GLU A 156 -14.91 -24.10 -4.63
C GLU A 156 -14.59 -24.51 -6.06
N THR A 157 -15.02 -25.72 -6.42
CA THR A 157 -14.90 -26.27 -7.77
C THR A 157 -16.27 -26.66 -8.29
N ASP A 158 -16.55 -26.34 -9.56
CA ASP A 158 -17.76 -26.80 -10.22
C ASP A 158 -17.65 -28.28 -10.64
N ARG A 159 -18.74 -28.85 -11.17
CA ARG A 159 -18.78 -30.26 -11.64
C ARG A 159 -17.83 -30.54 -12.82
N ALA A 160 -17.41 -29.50 -13.54
CA ALA A 160 -16.45 -29.60 -14.64
C ALA A 160 -15.01 -29.42 -14.16
N GLY A 161 -14.78 -29.19 -12.86
CA GLY A 161 -13.47 -29.01 -12.26
C GLY A 161 -12.92 -27.59 -12.39
N ASN A 162 -13.73 -26.60 -12.78
CA ASN A 162 -13.32 -25.20 -12.82
C ASN A 162 -13.37 -24.59 -11.41
N PHE A 163 -12.37 -23.78 -11.09
CA PHE A 163 -12.32 -23.07 -9.81
C PHE A 163 -13.22 -21.83 -9.87
N GLY A 164 -14.21 -21.76 -8.99
CA GLY A 164 -15.19 -20.67 -8.97
C GLY A 164 -14.86 -19.60 -7.95
N PHE A 165 -14.66 -20.00 -6.69
CA PHE A 165 -14.49 -19.09 -5.56
C PHE A 165 -13.42 -19.58 -4.59
N VAL A 166 -12.78 -18.64 -3.90
CA VAL A 166 -11.87 -18.91 -2.78
C VAL A 166 -12.42 -18.27 -1.51
N THR A 167 -12.44 -19.02 -0.41
CA THR A 167 -12.80 -18.51 0.91
C THR A 167 -11.54 -18.43 1.78
N ALA A 168 -11.24 -17.25 2.33
CA ALA A 168 -10.02 -16.97 3.07
C ALA A 168 -10.25 -16.09 4.30
N GLU A 169 -9.42 -16.25 5.32
CA GLU A 169 -9.33 -15.33 6.46
C GLU A 169 -8.38 -14.19 6.08
N SER A 170 -8.90 -12.97 6.03
CA SER A 170 -8.14 -11.74 5.77
C SER A 170 -7.98 -10.96 7.06
N LEU A 171 -6.74 -10.59 7.42
CA LEU A 171 -6.50 -9.77 8.61
C LEU A 171 -7.04 -8.35 8.44
N ILE A 172 -7.56 -7.81 9.56
CA ILE A 172 -7.95 -6.41 9.73
C ILE A 172 -7.35 -5.89 11.05
N ASP A 173 -7.39 -4.57 11.29
CA ASP A 173 -6.72 -3.95 12.44
C ASP A 173 -7.09 -4.56 13.81
N LYS A 174 -8.33 -5.05 13.96
CA LYS A 174 -8.84 -5.63 15.22
C LYS A 174 -9.02 -7.15 15.19
N GLY A 175 -8.58 -7.85 14.14
CA GLY A 175 -8.82 -9.29 14.00
C GLY A 175 -8.71 -9.79 12.56
N TYR A 176 -9.71 -10.53 12.11
CA TYR A 176 -9.80 -11.00 10.73
C TYR A 176 -11.27 -11.13 10.30
N GLU A 177 -11.50 -11.05 9.00
CA GLU A 177 -12.78 -11.31 8.34
C GLU A 177 -12.67 -12.57 7.48
N ILE A 178 -13.79 -13.25 7.26
CA ILE A 178 -13.85 -14.37 6.31
C ILE A 178 -14.39 -13.81 5.01
N LEU A 179 -13.58 -13.86 3.96
CA LEU A 179 -13.91 -13.34 2.64
C LEU A 179 -14.03 -14.48 1.64
N ARG A 180 -15.11 -14.49 0.88
CA ARG A 180 -15.30 -15.35 -0.29
C ARG A 180 -15.12 -14.50 -1.54
N ALA A 181 -14.17 -14.81 -2.41
CA ALA A 181 -13.85 -14.03 -3.62
C ALA A 181 -13.93 -14.90 -4.88
N PRO A 182 -14.32 -14.35 -6.05
CA PRO A 182 -14.34 -15.11 -7.29
C PRO A 182 -12.93 -15.33 -7.81
N LEU A 183 -12.71 -16.47 -8.46
CA LEU A 183 -11.46 -16.77 -9.17
C LEU A 183 -11.62 -16.50 -10.67
N PRO A 184 -10.58 -15.98 -11.36
CA PRO A 184 -9.23 -15.72 -10.83
C PRO A 184 -9.13 -14.46 -9.97
N ALA A 185 -8.21 -14.44 -9.02
CA ALA A 185 -7.96 -13.29 -8.15
C ALA A 185 -6.46 -13.08 -7.90
N VAL A 186 -6.08 -11.85 -7.52
CA VAL A 186 -4.79 -11.57 -6.88
C VAL A 186 -4.96 -11.61 -5.36
N MET A 187 -4.14 -12.41 -4.71
CA MET A 187 -4.13 -12.59 -3.26
C MET A 187 -2.78 -12.20 -2.68
N THR A 188 -2.79 -11.49 -1.55
CA THR A 188 -1.59 -11.29 -0.74
C THR A 188 -1.64 -12.10 0.52
N VAL A 189 -0.50 -12.64 0.94
CA VAL A 189 -0.40 -13.45 2.16
C VAL A 189 0.47 -12.79 3.22
N VAL A 190 0.17 -13.09 4.48
CA VAL A 190 0.99 -12.73 5.64
C VAL A 190 1.78 -13.93 6.15
N LYS A 191 2.77 -13.67 7.00
CA LYS A 191 3.61 -14.71 7.61
C LYS A 191 2.83 -15.80 8.36
N ASP A 192 1.63 -15.48 8.85
CA ASP A 192 0.82 -16.39 9.68
C ASP A 192 0.14 -17.50 8.86
N ILE A 193 0.16 -17.42 7.52
CA ILE A 193 -0.51 -18.38 6.64
C ILE A 193 0.11 -19.78 6.69
N ASN A 194 1.43 -19.84 6.82
CA ASN A 194 2.17 -21.10 6.85
C ASN A 194 3.61 -20.88 7.36
N VAL A 195 4.36 -21.99 7.45
CA VAL A 195 5.81 -21.98 7.61
C VAL A 195 6.39 -22.56 6.31
N PRO A 196 7.21 -21.80 5.55
CA PRO A 196 7.75 -22.28 4.28
C PRO A 196 8.61 -23.53 4.43
N ARG A 197 8.39 -24.54 3.59
CA ARG A 197 9.19 -25.78 3.61
C ARG A 197 10.63 -25.51 3.21
N LEU A 198 11.56 -26.28 3.78
CA LEU A 198 12.93 -26.33 3.28
C LEU A 198 13.02 -27.26 2.06
N PRO A 199 13.71 -26.86 0.99
CA PRO A 199 13.96 -27.73 -0.16
C PRO A 199 14.89 -28.90 0.22
N SER A 200 14.67 -30.07 -0.36
CA SER A 200 15.58 -31.21 -0.18
C SER A 200 16.86 -31.04 -1.01
N PHE A 201 17.91 -31.82 -0.70
CA PHE A 201 19.14 -31.78 -1.50
C PHE A 201 18.90 -32.12 -3.00
N PRO A 202 18.13 -33.17 -3.36
CA PRO A 202 17.77 -33.41 -4.76
C PRO A 202 17.04 -32.24 -5.43
N ASP A 203 16.15 -31.55 -4.71
CA ASP A 203 15.44 -30.39 -5.25
C ASP A 203 16.38 -29.24 -5.59
N TRP A 204 17.36 -28.99 -4.72
CA TRP A 204 18.40 -27.99 -4.97
C TRP A 204 19.25 -28.30 -6.19
N VAL A 205 19.64 -29.57 -6.37
CA VAL A 205 20.40 -30.00 -7.55
C VAL A 205 19.60 -29.73 -8.82
N ARG A 206 18.34 -30.18 -8.86
CA ARG A 206 17.43 -29.93 -9.99
C ARG A 206 17.26 -28.44 -10.27
N ALA A 207 17.04 -27.63 -9.24
CA ALA A 207 16.81 -26.20 -9.39
C ALA A 207 18.07 -25.42 -9.82
N ARG A 208 19.25 -25.90 -9.43
CA ARG A 208 20.54 -25.36 -9.89
C ARG A 208 20.81 -25.64 -11.36
N GLU A 209 20.25 -26.72 -11.91
CA GLU A 209 20.37 -27.06 -13.33
C GLU A 209 19.26 -26.43 -14.19
N ALA A 210 18.10 -26.13 -13.60
CA ALA A 210 16.99 -25.48 -14.29
C ALA A 210 17.39 -24.10 -14.84
N VAL A 211 16.93 -23.71 -16.02
CA VAL A 211 17.14 -22.36 -16.56
C VAL A 211 15.81 -21.63 -16.53
N PRO A 212 15.63 -20.59 -15.69
CA PRO A 212 14.41 -19.79 -15.72
C PRO A 212 14.24 -19.13 -17.09
N ASP A 213 12.99 -19.02 -17.54
CA ASP A 213 12.67 -18.33 -18.78
C ASP A 213 12.85 -16.83 -18.61
N HIS A 214 13.35 -16.14 -19.64
CA HIS A 214 13.53 -14.69 -19.60
C HIS A 214 12.53 -14.01 -20.53
N LEU A 215 11.83 -13.00 -20.02
CA LEU A 215 10.99 -12.11 -20.80
C LEU A 215 11.63 -10.71 -20.79
N SER A 216 11.93 -10.22 -21.97
CA SER A 216 12.46 -8.87 -22.20
C SER A 216 11.35 -7.89 -22.53
N SER A 217 11.70 -6.62 -22.74
CA SER A 217 10.74 -5.66 -23.25
C SER A 217 10.23 -5.97 -24.66
N ALA A 218 10.94 -6.76 -25.46
CA ALA A 218 10.46 -7.16 -26.78
C ALA A 218 9.35 -8.23 -26.72
N ASP A 219 9.29 -8.99 -25.62
CA ASP A 219 8.35 -10.10 -25.44
C ASP A 219 7.02 -9.66 -24.84
N LEU A 220 6.98 -8.47 -24.24
CA LEU A 220 5.80 -7.88 -23.60
C LEU A 220 5.33 -6.70 -24.46
N ASP A 221 4.23 -6.85 -25.18
CA ASP A 221 3.62 -5.78 -25.99
C ASP A 221 2.13 -5.62 -25.60
N PRO A 222 1.61 -4.40 -25.42
CA PRO A 222 2.29 -3.10 -25.47
C PRO A 222 2.94 -2.65 -24.16
N ILE A 223 4.24 -2.35 -24.21
CA ILE A 223 4.98 -1.70 -23.12
C ILE A 223 4.81 -0.17 -23.12
N GLY A 224 4.82 0.45 -24.31
CA GLY A 224 4.78 1.91 -24.45
C GLY A 224 5.75 2.64 -23.51
N GLU A 225 5.34 3.80 -23.00
CA GLU A 225 6.05 4.53 -21.94
C GLU A 225 5.55 4.14 -20.53
N ARG A 226 4.97 2.94 -20.33
CA ARG A 226 4.29 2.58 -19.07
C ARG A 226 5.14 1.76 -18.11
N THR A 227 6.36 1.39 -18.48
CA THR A 227 7.27 0.58 -17.66
C THR A 227 8.54 1.35 -17.29
N GLY A 228 9.26 0.86 -16.29
CA GLY A 228 10.49 1.47 -15.80
C GLY A 228 10.33 2.93 -15.37
N ALA A 229 11.45 3.64 -15.29
CA ALA A 229 11.48 5.04 -14.84
C ALA A 229 10.63 5.99 -15.71
N SER A 230 10.50 5.72 -17.01
CA SER A 230 9.64 6.52 -17.91
C SER A 230 8.16 6.39 -17.57
N GLY A 231 7.73 5.21 -17.13
CA GLY A 231 6.34 4.95 -16.78
C GLY A 231 5.97 5.30 -15.35
N SER A 232 6.96 5.66 -14.54
CA SER A 232 6.83 5.88 -13.10
C SER A 232 6.35 7.28 -12.76
N PRO A 233 5.14 7.41 -12.17
CA PRO A 233 4.67 8.69 -11.70
C PRO A 233 5.48 9.23 -10.51
N THR A 234 6.01 8.33 -9.67
CA THR A 234 6.76 8.72 -8.47
C THR A 234 8.26 8.80 -8.74
N ARG A 235 8.91 9.80 -8.15
CA ARG A 235 10.37 9.97 -8.22
C ARG A 235 10.95 10.25 -6.84
N VAL A 236 12.03 9.55 -6.51
CA VAL A 236 12.80 9.78 -5.27
C VAL A 236 13.71 10.99 -5.50
N LEU A 237 13.46 12.08 -4.79
CA LEU A 237 14.26 13.30 -4.89
C LEU A 237 15.51 13.25 -4.02
N ARG A 238 15.36 12.80 -2.78
CA ARG A 238 16.42 12.84 -1.78
C ARG A 238 16.33 11.66 -0.84
N ILE A 239 17.51 11.14 -0.45
CA ILE A 239 17.66 10.13 0.58
C ILE A 239 18.57 10.70 1.67
N SER A 240 18.17 10.54 2.93
CA SER A 240 18.97 10.90 4.11
C SER A 240 18.97 9.76 5.12
N GLY A 241 20.11 9.53 5.79
CA GLY A 241 20.19 8.57 6.90
C GLY A 241 19.39 9.02 8.11
N VAL A 242 18.90 8.06 8.91
CA VAL A 242 18.26 8.32 10.20
C VAL A 242 19.29 8.12 11.30
N ASP A 243 19.54 9.15 12.11
CA ASP A 243 20.32 8.98 13.34
C ASP A 243 19.44 8.35 14.41
N HIS A 244 19.69 7.06 14.69
CA HIS A 244 18.98 6.30 15.72
C HIS A 244 19.55 6.49 17.12
N ALA A 245 20.48 7.44 17.34
CA ALA A 245 21.05 7.71 18.65
C ALA A 245 19.98 8.15 19.66
N LYS A 246 19.39 7.16 20.35
CA LYS A 246 18.52 7.37 21.51
C LYS A 246 19.37 7.31 22.76
N LYS A 247 19.13 8.24 23.68
CA LYS A 247 19.69 8.15 25.03
C LYS A 247 18.95 7.04 25.78
N THR A 248 19.50 5.84 25.76
CA THR A 248 18.94 4.67 26.43
C THR A 248 19.44 4.59 27.87
N GLU A 249 18.52 4.50 28.82
CA GLU A 249 18.84 4.19 30.21
C GLU A 249 18.38 2.76 30.53
N PHE A 250 19.28 1.94 31.06
CA PHE A 250 18.95 0.58 31.51
C PHE A 250 18.50 0.61 32.97
N LEU A 251 17.30 0.10 33.24
CA LEU A 251 16.71 0.02 34.58
C LEU A 251 16.69 -1.43 35.06
N ASN A 252 17.03 -1.68 36.34
CA ASN A 252 17.07 -3.03 36.89
C ASN A 252 15.70 -3.43 37.47
N PRO A 253 15.05 -4.51 36.97
CA PRO A 253 13.73 -4.92 37.43
C PRO A 253 13.70 -5.42 38.90
N ASP A 254 14.83 -5.82 39.47
CA ASP A 254 14.91 -6.30 40.86
C ASP A 254 14.97 -5.15 41.88
N LYS A 255 15.26 -3.92 41.43
CA LYS A 255 15.34 -2.73 42.29
C LYS A 255 14.00 -2.01 42.29
N LYS A 256 13.30 -2.02 43.42
CA LYS A 256 12.04 -1.25 43.62
C LYS A 256 12.18 0.24 43.25
N GLY A 257 13.36 0.84 43.43
CA GLY A 257 13.64 2.22 43.03
C GLY A 257 13.59 2.43 41.52
N ASP A 258 14.14 1.49 40.75
CA ASP A 258 14.15 1.52 39.29
C ASP A 258 12.76 1.24 38.71
N ILE A 259 11.97 0.36 39.34
CA ILE A 259 10.55 0.17 38.99
C ILE A 259 9.77 1.48 39.19
N ARG A 260 9.95 2.18 40.32
CA ARG A 260 9.30 3.48 40.55
C ARG A 260 9.74 4.51 39.52
N LYS A 261 11.02 4.51 39.15
CA LYS A 261 11.54 5.39 38.09
C LYS A 261 10.91 5.06 36.74
N LEU A 262 10.80 3.78 36.38
CA LEU A 262 10.11 3.33 35.17
C LEU A 262 8.65 3.81 35.14
N ILE A 263 7.91 3.58 36.23
CA ILE A 263 6.51 4.02 36.35
C ILE A 263 6.40 5.55 36.25
N SER A 264 7.33 6.29 36.85
CA SER A 264 7.38 7.75 36.77
C SER A 264 7.64 8.23 35.34
N LEU A 265 8.62 7.63 34.65
CA LEU A 265 8.92 7.95 33.25
C LEU A 265 7.74 7.62 32.33
N PHE A 266 7.07 6.48 32.53
CA PHE A 266 5.86 6.12 31.79
C PHE A 266 4.70 7.07 32.09
N THR A 267 4.43 7.39 33.35
CA THR A 267 3.37 8.33 33.74
C THR A 267 3.64 9.73 33.20
N GLN A 268 4.89 10.19 33.25
CA GLN A 268 5.30 11.47 32.69
C GLN A 268 5.18 11.48 31.16
N ALA A 269 5.55 10.39 30.50
CA ALA A 269 5.33 10.23 29.08
C ALA A 269 3.83 10.30 28.78
N LEU A 270 3.00 9.47 29.42
CA LEU A 270 1.53 9.45 29.28
C LEU A 270 0.90 10.83 29.52
N GLY A 271 1.30 11.53 30.58
CA GLY A 271 0.79 12.87 30.93
C GLY A 271 1.20 13.96 29.92
N ARG A 272 2.25 13.74 29.13
CA ARG A 272 2.64 14.59 28.00
C ARG A 272 2.00 14.14 26.67
N GLY A 273 1.04 13.22 26.72
CA GLY A 273 0.50 12.58 25.52
C GLY A 273 1.51 11.63 24.87
N GLY A 274 2.38 10.97 25.62
CA GLY A 274 3.46 10.12 25.07
C GLY A 274 3.00 8.85 24.35
N LEU A 275 1.73 8.48 24.48
CA LEU A 275 1.07 7.51 23.59
C LEU A 275 0.43 8.16 22.34
N GLN A 276 0.34 9.48 22.32
CA GLN A 276 -0.13 10.33 21.23
C GLN A 276 1.06 11.14 20.71
N ASN A 277 1.98 10.51 19.97
CA ASN A 277 3.16 11.12 19.33
C ASN A 277 3.10 12.66 19.16
N GLN A 278 3.42 13.40 20.22
CA GLN A 278 3.63 14.83 20.12
C GLN A 278 5.10 15.00 19.71
N PRO A 279 5.40 15.89 18.74
CA PRO A 279 6.79 16.20 18.45
C PRO A 279 7.45 16.70 19.73
N ALA A 280 8.62 16.14 20.05
CA ALA A 280 9.38 16.56 21.22
C ALA A 280 9.56 18.08 21.17
N SER A 281 8.92 18.78 22.12
CA SER A 281 9.05 20.23 22.25
C SER A 281 10.53 20.57 22.47
N GLY A 282 11.16 21.23 21.48
CA GLY A 282 12.51 21.78 21.65
C GLY A 282 13.52 21.55 20.53
N ARG A 283 13.15 21.02 19.36
CA ARG A 283 13.99 21.16 18.15
C ARG A 283 13.33 22.13 17.19
N GLU A 284 13.75 23.38 17.24
CA GLU A 284 13.67 24.24 16.05
C GLU A 284 14.33 23.48 14.89
N PRO A 285 13.73 23.43 13.69
CA PRO A 285 14.43 22.95 12.52
C PRO A 285 15.69 23.81 12.39
N GLY A 286 16.85 23.17 12.48
CA GLY A 286 18.13 23.87 12.34
C GLY A 286 18.09 24.73 11.08
N SER A 287 18.44 26.00 11.24
CA SER A 287 18.50 27.07 10.24
C SER A 287 19.58 26.82 9.17
N GLY A 288 19.53 25.65 8.54
CA GLY A 288 20.25 25.37 7.30
C GLY A 288 19.44 25.89 6.12
N GLU A 289 19.29 27.22 6.01
CA GLU A 289 19.08 27.86 4.71
C GLU A 289 20.30 27.53 3.86
N LYS A 290 20.21 26.47 3.06
CA LYS A 290 21.11 26.27 1.92
C LYS A 290 20.27 25.83 0.74
N ASP A 291 20.00 26.84 -0.08
CA ASP A 291 19.73 26.79 -1.52
C ASP A 291 18.89 25.59 -1.98
N LEU A 292 17.58 25.78 -1.96
CA LEU A 292 16.54 24.85 -2.45
C LEU A 292 16.36 24.94 -3.98
N SER A 293 17.26 25.62 -4.69
CA SER A 293 17.10 25.87 -6.12
C SER A 293 17.16 24.57 -6.95
N VAL A 294 16.07 24.31 -7.66
CA VAL A 294 15.92 23.18 -8.58
C VAL A 294 16.59 23.52 -9.93
N PRO A 295 17.45 22.67 -10.51
CA PRO A 295 17.84 22.81 -11.91
C PRO A 295 16.62 22.60 -12.80
N ALA A 296 16.23 23.64 -13.54
CA ALA A 296 15.08 23.62 -14.44
C ALA A 296 15.29 22.60 -15.58
N ALA A 297 14.59 21.47 -15.51
CA ALA A 297 14.45 20.54 -16.63
C ALA A 297 13.00 20.03 -16.72
N VAL A 298 12.21 20.80 -17.48
CA VAL A 298 11.06 20.44 -18.32
C VAL A 298 10.05 19.42 -17.78
N LEU A 299 9.03 19.95 -17.12
CA LEU A 299 7.69 19.35 -16.99
C LEU A 299 6.90 19.55 -18.29
N PRO A 300 6.06 18.58 -18.68
CA PRO A 300 4.74 19.01 -19.15
C PRO A 300 3.61 18.07 -18.67
N GLN A 301 2.70 18.61 -17.87
CA GLN A 301 1.27 18.63 -18.22
C GLN A 301 0.69 19.97 -17.75
N ALA A 302 -0.22 20.53 -18.56
CA ALA A 302 -0.80 21.84 -18.31
C ALA A 302 -1.59 21.84 -16.98
N ARG A 303 -1.18 22.70 -16.04
CA ARG A 303 -2.03 23.04 -14.88
C ARG A 303 -3.37 23.52 -15.42
N VAL A 304 -4.43 22.72 -15.22
CA VAL A 304 -5.78 23.22 -15.40
C VAL A 304 -5.98 24.25 -14.28
N LYS A 305 -5.98 25.54 -14.64
CA LYS A 305 -6.22 26.62 -13.69
C LYS A 305 -7.68 26.56 -13.21
N THR A 306 -7.95 25.75 -12.19
CA THR A 306 -9.12 25.96 -11.34
C THR A 306 -8.86 27.19 -10.46
N GLU A 307 -9.90 27.95 -10.12
CA GLU A 307 -9.75 29.18 -9.32
C GLU A 307 -9.14 28.92 -7.93
N ARG A 308 -9.31 27.69 -7.41
CA ARG A 308 -8.67 27.21 -6.18
C ARG A 308 -8.50 25.68 -6.21
N PRO A 309 -7.27 25.14 -6.09
CA PRO A 309 -7.01 23.69 -6.12
C PRO A 309 -7.73 22.98 -4.97
N LEU A 310 -7.91 21.66 -5.08
CA LEU A 310 -8.59 20.83 -4.09
C LEU A 310 -7.63 19.78 -3.52
N VAL A 311 -7.54 19.71 -2.19
CA VAL A 311 -6.89 18.63 -1.44
C VAL A 311 -7.99 17.75 -0.87
N ILE A 312 -7.98 16.47 -1.17
CA ILE A 312 -8.93 15.50 -0.63
C ILE A 312 -8.24 14.57 0.37
N VAL A 313 -8.89 14.33 1.50
CA VAL A 313 -8.59 13.21 2.40
C VAL A 313 -9.62 12.10 2.17
N LEU A 314 -9.17 10.92 1.76
CA LEU A 314 -9.97 9.71 1.70
C LEU A 314 -10.13 9.21 3.14
N GLY A 315 -11.33 9.41 3.68
CA GLY A 315 -11.64 9.14 5.08
C GLY A 315 -12.15 7.72 5.29
N GLU A 316 -11.82 7.19 6.45
CA GLU A 316 -12.33 5.92 6.96
C GLU A 316 -13.33 6.16 8.10
N LEU A 317 -14.40 5.37 8.09
CA LEU A 317 -15.37 5.33 9.17
C LEU A 317 -14.99 4.21 10.15
N ALA A 318 -15.27 4.42 11.43
CA ALA A 318 -15.02 3.47 12.49
C ALA A 318 -16.25 3.38 13.40
N THR A 319 -16.70 2.15 13.66
CA THR A 319 -17.75 1.88 14.64
C THR A 319 -17.14 1.68 16.01
N ASP A 320 -17.63 2.42 17.01
CA ASP A 320 -17.26 2.24 18.40
C ASP A 320 -17.92 0.96 18.95
N PRO A 321 -17.13 -0.04 19.38
CA PRO A 321 -17.68 -1.29 19.91
C PRO A 321 -18.51 -1.12 21.18
N ALA A 322 -18.26 -0.06 21.97
CA ALA A 322 -18.95 0.16 23.24
C ALA A 322 -20.31 0.84 23.05
N THR A 323 -20.43 1.72 22.06
CA THR A 323 -21.65 2.51 21.83
C THR A 323 -22.43 2.07 20.59
N GLY A 324 -21.83 1.25 19.71
CA GLY A 324 -22.39 0.88 18.41
C GLY A 324 -22.45 2.03 17.40
N ARG A 325 -21.99 3.24 17.76
CA ARG A 325 -22.06 4.42 16.90
C ARG A 325 -20.92 4.42 15.89
N THR A 326 -21.25 4.74 14.64
CA THR A 326 -20.26 4.92 13.57
C THR A 326 -19.81 6.38 13.52
N GLY A 327 -18.51 6.61 13.64
CA GLY A 327 -17.87 7.93 13.57
C GLY A 327 -16.69 7.94 12.61
N ILE A 328 -16.00 9.08 12.51
CA ILE A 328 -14.79 9.21 11.71
C ILE A 328 -13.62 8.58 12.47
N SER A 329 -12.78 7.81 11.76
CA SER A 329 -11.61 7.19 12.38
C SER A 329 -10.59 8.24 12.84
N ALA A 330 -9.92 7.97 13.97
CA ALA A 330 -8.88 8.88 14.49
C ALA A 330 -7.77 9.18 13.47
N PRO A 331 -7.25 8.20 12.69
CA PRO A 331 -6.28 8.49 11.63
C PRO A 331 -6.80 9.46 10.56
N THR A 332 -8.09 9.41 10.22
CA THR A 332 -8.71 10.35 9.27
C THR A 332 -8.71 11.77 9.82
N LEU A 333 -9.01 11.94 11.11
CA LEU A 333 -9.02 13.26 11.76
C LEU A 333 -7.62 13.88 11.85
N GLU A 334 -6.61 13.08 12.23
CA GLU A 334 -5.20 13.49 12.23
C GLU A 334 -4.76 13.93 10.82
N LEU A 335 -5.12 13.14 9.80
CA LEU A 335 -4.77 13.42 8.42
C LEU A 335 -5.49 14.65 7.87
N ALA A 336 -6.77 14.86 8.22
CA ALA A 336 -7.50 16.08 7.87
C ALA A 336 -6.84 17.33 8.47
N ALA A 337 -6.34 17.25 9.71
CA ALA A 337 -5.60 18.34 10.34
C ALA A 337 -4.28 18.64 9.60
N ALA A 338 -3.53 17.61 9.21
CA ALA A 338 -2.31 17.77 8.41
C ALA A 338 -2.61 18.35 7.02
N ALA A 339 -3.66 17.87 6.37
CA ALA A 339 -4.12 18.33 5.06
C ALA A 339 -4.58 19.79 5.09
N ALA A 340 -5.12 20.29 6.21
CA ALA A 340 -5.44 21.70 6.38
C ALA A 340 -4.19 22.60 6.30
N GLY A 341 -3.05 22.15 6.84
CA GLY A 341 -1.77 22.84 6.70
C GLY A 341 -1.30 22.92 5.24
N LEU A 342 -1.43 21.82 4.50
CA LEU A 342 -1.10 21.76 3.07
C LEU A 342 -2.04 22.64 2.24
N ALA A 343 -3.33 22.61 2.53
CA ALA A 343 -4.33 23.42 1.85
C ALA A 343 -4.04 24.92 2.04
N ARG A 344 -3.68 25.35 3.24
CA ARG A 344 -3.24 26.74 3.49
C ARG A 344 -1.97 27.09 2.71
N ALA A 345 -0.96 26.23 2.74
CA ALA A 345 0.30 26.46 2.04
C ALA A 345 0.14 26.52 0.51
N GLY A 346 -0.76 25.71 -0.06
CA GLY A 346 -1.05 25.66 -1.48
C GLY A 346 -2.20 26.56 -1.94
N ASN A 347 -2.77 27.40 -1.06
CA ASN A 347 -4.00 28.15 -1.30
C ASN A 347 -5.13 27.28 -1.92
N ALA A 348 -5.32 26.08 -1.38
CA ALA A 348 -6.29 25.08 -1.81
C ALA A 348 -7.50 25.02 -0.87
N ARG A 349 -8.57 24.39 -1.35
CA ARG A 349 -9.72 23.94 -0.54
C ARG A 349 -9.44 22.55 0.03
N LEU A 350 -9.97 22.26 1.21
CA LEU A 350 -9.89 20.95 1.85
C LEU A 350 -11.23 20.22 1.78
N GLY A 351 -11.22 19.04 1.18
CA GLY A 351 -12.34 18.11 1.17
C GLY A 351 -12.03 16.82 1.94
N VAL A 352 -13.05 16.19 2.51
CA VAL A 352 -12.97 14.82 3.03
C VAL A 352 -13.96 13.95 2.26
N CYS A 353 -13.50 12.82 1.73
CA CYS A 353 -14.30 11.92 0.91
C CYS A 353 -14.44 10.55 1.58
N PHE A 354 -15.67 10.08 1.75
CA PHE A 354 -15.98 8.78 2.35
C PHE A 354 -16.67 7.88 1.33
N THR A 355 -16.23 6.63 1.24
CA THR A 355 -16.99 5.56 0.58
C THR A 355 -17.83 4.87 1.65
N ALA A 356 -19.17 4.93 1.57
CA ALA A 356 -20.03 4.31 2.57
C ALA A 356 -19.85 2.77 2.55
N ALA A 357 -19.12 2.22 3.52
CA ALA A 357 -18.87 0.79 3.67
C ALA A 357 -19.11 0.37 5.12
N GLY A 358 -19.97 -0.62 5.33
CA GLY A 358 -20.29 -1.18 6.64
C GLY A 358 -21.62 -1.96 6.66
N PRO A 359 -21.80 -2.95 7.57
CA PRO A 359 -23.01 -3.80 7.65
C PRO A 359 -24.28 -3.03 8.00
N GLU A 360 -24.11 -1.80 8.47
CA GLU A 360 -25.14 -0.79 8.64
C GLU A 360 -24.65 0.43 7.86
N THR A 361 -24.87 0.47 6.55
CA THR A 361 -24.63 1.69 5.77
C THR A 361 -25.62 2.76 6.25
N VAL A 362 -25.32 3.33 7.41
CA VAL A 362 -25.81 4.61 7.90
C VAL A 362 -25.67 5.54 6.71
N ASN A 363 -26.78 5.91 6.09
CA ASN A 363 -26.73 7.02 5.17
C ASN A 363 -26.42 8.23 6.05
N PRO A 364 -25.23 8.85 5.99
CA PRO A 364 -24.91 9.93 6.91
C PRO A 364 -25.80 11.15 6.67
N ALA A 365 -26.60 11.15 5.58
CA ALA A 365 -27.68 12.10 5.34
C ALA A 365 -28.96 11.82 6.15
N GLU A 366 -29.29 10.54 6.41
CA GLU A 366 -30.57 10.12 7.01
C GLU A 366 -30.39 9.59 8.44
N ASP A 367 -29.27 8.93 8.73
CA ASP A 367 -29.01 8.20 9.97
C ASP A 367 -27.91 8.83 10.86
N ALA A 368 -27.10 9.76 10.33
CA ALA A 368 -26.25 10.57 11.19
C ALA A 368 -27.10 11.75 11.71
N PRO A 369 -27.37 11.84 13.03
CA PRO A 369 -28.14 12.94 13.57
C PRO A 369 -27.44 14.26 13.24
N GLU A 370 -28.21 15.28 12.84
CA GLU A 370 -27.69 16.61 12.53
C GLU A 370 -26.68 17.07 13.59
N GLY A 371 -25.44 17.33 13.18
CA GLY A 371 -24.38 17.82 14.05
C GLY A 371 -23.55 16.78 14.80
N GLU A 372 -23.71 15.47 14.56
CA GLU A 372 -22.87 14.44 15.20
C GLU A 372 -21.53 14.17 14.48
N MET A 373 -21.38 14.51 13.20
CA MET A 373 -20.10 14.34 12.50
C MET A 373 -19.14 15.49 12.82
N LEU A 374 -18.15 15.20 13.65
CA LEU A 374 -17.16 16.14 14.14
C LEU A 374 -15.91 16.16 13.25
N LEU A 375 -15.67 17.27 12.57
CA LEU A 375 -14.52 17.48 11.67
C LEU A 375 -13.70 18.71 12.06
N PRO A 376 -12.43 18.82 11.62
CA PRO A 376 -11.69 20.07 11.73
C PRO A 376 -12.43 21.21 11.03
N PRO A 377 -12.50 22.41 11.61
CA PRO A 377 -13.23 23.56 11.03
C PRO A 377 -12.67 24.00 9.67
N GLU A 378 -11.44 23.63 9.33
CA GLU A 378 -10.79 23.89 8.06
C GLU A 378 -11.31 23.03 6.91
N VAL A 379 -12.13 22.00 7.18
CA VAL A 379 -12.76 21.22 6.12
C VAL A 379 -13.84 22.07 5.43
N ASP A 380 -13.67 22.30 4.13
CA ASP A 380 -14.57 23.10 3.31
C ASP A 380 -15.77 22.28 2.82
N ARG A 381 -15.53 21.03 2.42
CA ARG A 381 -16.51 20.13 1.80
C ARG A 381 -16.36 18.70 2.30
N VAL A 382 -17.48 17.98 2.35
CA VAL A 382 -17.48 16.53 2.57
C VAL A 382 -18.19 15.86 1.40
N PHE A 383 -17.57 14.82 0.86
CA PHE A 383 -18.10 14.02 -0.24
C PHE A 383 -18.48 12.64 0.28
N PHE A 384 -19.72 12.22 0.05
CA PHE A 384 -20.15 10.84 0.31
C PHE A 384 -20.39 10.14 -1.01
N ILE A 385 -19.75 8.99 -1.18
CA ILE A 385 -19.95 8.13 -2.33
C ILE A 385 -20.86 6.98 -1.88
N LEU A 386 -22.11 7.05 -2.34
CA LEU A 386 -23.17 6.14 -1.99
C LEU A 386 -23.35 5.10 -3.11
N PRO A 387 -23.19 3.80 -2.79
CA PRO A 387 -23.53 2.72 -3.71
C PRO A 387 -25.04 2.54 -3.83
N ASP A 388 -25.50 1.90 -4.90
CA ASP A 388 -26.88 1.43 -5.08
C ASP A 388 -27.26 0.24 -4.17
N ARG A 389 -26.27 -0.36 -3.48
CA ARG A 389 -26.43 -1.45 -2.52
C ARG A 389 -25.49 -1.29 -1.33
N PRO A 390 -25.80 -1.86 -0.15
CA PRO A 390 -24.85 -1.90 0.97
C PRO A 390 -23.51 -2.54 0.56
N LEU A 391 -22.40 -1.94 1.00
CA LEU A 391 -21.05 -2.47 0.79
C LEU A 391 -20.50 -3.06 2.08
N THR A 392 -19.84 -4.21 1.97
CA THR A 392 -19.34 -4.96 3.12
C THR A 392 -17.83 -4.84 3.24
N GLY A 393 -17.37 -3.88 4.06
CA GLY A 393 -15.99 -3.79 4.54
C GLY A 393 -14.90 -4.01 3.50
N THR A 394 -14.02 -4.98 3.76
CA THR A 394 -12.88 -5.32 2.89
C THR A 394 -13.26 -6.16 1.66
N ALA A 395 -14.42 -6.83 1.65
CA ALA A 395 -14.87 -7.61 0.49
C ALA A 395 -15.13 -6.71 -0.73
N ASP A 396 -15.69 -5.53 -0.50
CA ASP A 396 -16.06 -4.58 -1.55
C ASP A 396 -14.96 -3.55 -1.86
N ILE A 397 -13.72 -3.76 -1.38
CA ILE A 397 -12.64 -2.78 -1.54
C ILE A 397 -12.32 -2.44 -3.01
N CYS A 398 -12.45 -3.42 -3.91
CA CYS A 398 -12.29 -3.21 -5.35
C CYS A 398 -13.40 -2.34 -5.95
N LEU A 399 -14.62 -2.46 -5.43
CA LEU A 399 -15.76 -1.68 -5.86
C LEU A 399 -15.69 -0.25 -5.30
N ARG A 400 -15.38 -0.12 -3.99
CA ARG A 400 -15.15 1.17 -3.33
C ARG A 400 -14.11 2.00 -4.06
N SER A 401 -12.98 1.39 -4.43
CA SER A 401 -11.90 2.08 -5.15
C SER A 401 -12.28 2.44 -6.59
N PHE A 402 -13.16 1.67 -7.24
CA PHE A 402 -13.72 2.02 -8.54
C PHE A 402 -14.61 3.27 -8.45
N MET A 403 -15.59 3.27 -7.53
CA MET A 403 -16.49 4.40 -7.33
C MET A 403 -15.73 5.66 -6.93
N ALA A 404 -14.75 5.54 -6.03
CA ALA A 404 -13.88 6.64 -5.64
C ALA A 404 -13.06 7.19 -6.82
N ALA A 405 -12.59 6.33 -7.73
CA ALA A 405 -11.87 6.78 -8.91
C ALA A 405 -12.75 7.65 -9.83
N GLU A 406 -14.01 7.24 -10.09
CA GLU A 406 -14.93 8.03 -10.91
C GLU A 406 -15.19 9.42 -10.32
N VAL A 407 -15.48 9.48 -9.01
CA VAL A 407 -15.71 10.75 -8.32
C VAL A 407 -14.45 11.62 -8.30
N LEU A 408 -13.26 11.04 -8.09
CA LEU A 408 -12.02 11.82 -8.12
C LEU A 408 -11.68 12.33 -9.54
N ARG A 409 -12.09 11.63 -10.61
CA ARG A 409 -11.95 12.15 -11.99
C ARG A 409 -12.88 13.33 -12.26
N GLU A 410 -14.05 13.36 -11.64
CA GLU A 410 -14.98 14.48 -11.69
C GLU A 410 -14.46 15.68 -10.86
N LEU A 411 -14.07 15.44 -9.62
CA LEU A 411 -13.58 16.46 -8.69
C LEU A 411 -12.20 17.04 -9.06
N ARG A 412 -11.40 16.29 -9.82
CA ARG A 412 -10.03 16.64 -10.27
C ARG A 412 -9.16 17.25 -9.15
N PRO A 413 -8.97 16.55 -8.02
CA PRO A 413 -8.14 17.08 -6.94
C PRO A 413 -6.67 17.18 -7.34
N GLU A 414 -5.97 18.16 -6.75
CA GLU A 414 -4.53 18.34 -6.92
C GLU A 414 -3.77 17.31 -6.07
N ILE A 415 -4.28 17.02 -4.86
CA ILE A 415 -3.71 16.09 -3.88
C ILE A 415 -4.83 15.20 -3.34
N ALA A 416 -4.56 13.91 -3.19
CA ALA A 416 -5.44 12.97 -2.52
C ALA A 416 -4.66 12.12 -1.50
N LEU A 417 -5.02 12.24 -0.22
CA LEU A 417 -4.33 11.59 0.89
C LEU A 417 -5.22 10.52 1.52
N GLY A 418 -4.64 9.42 1.98
CA GLY A 418 -5.35 8.41 2.76
C GLY A 418 -4.54 7.99 3.98
N PRO A 419 -5.18 7.47 5.04
CA PRO A 419 -4.44 6.90 6.16
C PRO A 419 -3.79 5.57 5.73
N ALA A 420 -2.67 5.20 6.35
CA ALA A 420 -1.95 3.94 6.09
C ALA A 420 -2.35 2.84 7.09
N THR A 421 -3.66 2.72 7.36
CA THR A 421 -4.29 1.59 8.09
C THR A 421 -4.26 0.33 7.24
N MET A 422 -4.78 -0.80 7.76
CA MET A 422 -4.89 -2.01 6.95
C MET A 422 -5.79 -1.83 5.71
N ASP A 423 -6.92 -1.14 5.84
CA ASP A 423 -7.81 -0.84 4.70
C ASP A 423 -7.14 0.17 3.76
N GLY A 424 -6.64 1.29 4.26
CA GLY A 424 -5.95 2.30 3.45
C GLY A 424 -4.74 1.78 2.67
N ARG A 425 -3.98 0.81 3.21
CA ARG A 425 -2.87 0.16 2.49
C ARG A 425 -3.31 -0.72 1.33
N ALA A 426 -4.55 -1.20 1.33
CA ALA A 426 -5.12 -1.96 0.22
C ALA A 426 -5.94 -1.06 -0.72
N PHE A 427 -6.72 -0.13 -0.18
CA PHE A 427 -7.62 0.76 -0.92
C PHE A 427 -6.88 1.82 -1.74
N MET A 428 -5.89 2.49 -1.15
CA MET A 428 -5.21 3.60 -1.83
C MET A 428 -4.41 3.18 -3.07
N PRO A 429 -3.70 2.03 -3.08
CA PRO A 429 -3.02 1.56 -4.30
C PRO A 429 -4.00 1.14 -5.38
N LEU A 430 -5.12 0.50 -4.99
CA LEU A 430 -6.22 0.19 -5.91
C LEU A 430 -6.78 1.45 -6.57
N LEU A 431 -6.95 2.53 -5.81
CA LEU A 431 -7.41 3.83 -6.30
C LEU A 431 -6.35 4.50 -7.20
N ALA A 432 -5.08 4.52 -6.78
CA ALA A 432 -3.98 5.11 -7.54
C ALA A 432 -3.80 4.43 -8.91
N ALA A 433 -3.89 3.10 -8.95
CA ALA A 433 -3.86 2.33 -10.19
C ALA A 433 -5.01 2.69 -11.14
N ARG A 434 -6.24 2.86 -10.62
CA ARG A 434 -7.41 3.25 -11.45
C ARG A 434 -7.32 4.68 -11.97
N LEU A 435 -6.69 5.56 -11.21
CA LEU A 435 -6.40 6.94 -11.61
C LEU A 435 -5.13 7.05 -12.46
N GLU A 436 -4.42 5.93 -12.66
CA GLU A 436 -3.11 5.86 -13.33
C GLU A 436 -2.12 6.89 -12.78
N THR A 437 -2.07 7.09 -11.47
CA THR A 437 -1.17 8.05 -10.80
C THR A 437 -0.27 7.35 -9.77
N GLY A 438 0.72 8.08 -9.25
CA GLY A 438 1.67 7.57 -8.26
C GLY A 438 1.16 7.67 -6.84
N LEU A 439 1.61 6.75 -5.98
CA LEU A 439 1.28 6.72 -4.57
C LEU A 439 2.53 6.54 -3.71
N THR A 440 2.85 7.50 -2.84
CA THR A 440 3.88 7.29 -1.82
C THR A 440 3.28 6.64 -0.58
N ALA A 441 3.70 5.42 -0.25
CA ALA A 441 3.22 4.70 0.93
C ALA A 441 3.84 5.22 2.23
N ASP A 442 3.04 5.19 3.30
CA ASP A 442 3.48 5.23 4.71
C ASP A 442 4.31 6.47 5.07
N CYS A 443 3.88 7.63 4.59
CA CYS A 443 4.52 8.91 4.82
C CYS A 443 4.45 9.31 6.29
N THR A 444 5.55 9.88 6.76
CA THR A 444 5.69 10.48 8.09
C THR A 444 5.90 12.00 8.03
N GLY A 445 5.95 12.58 6.83
CA GLY A 445 6.05 14.01 6.63
C GLY A 445 5.46 14.42 5.29
N LEU A 446 4.76 15.56 5.28
CA LEU A 446 4.16 16.15 4.09
C LEU A 446 4.49 17.64 4.07
N ALA A 447 4.88 18.16 2.91
CA ALA A 447 5.11 19.58 2.69
C ALA A 447 4.77 19.95 1.25
N ILE A 448 4.49 21.23 1.00
CA ILE A 448 4.39 21.77 -0.37
C ILE A 448 5.72 22.41 -0.72
N ASP A 449 6.28 22.04 -1.85
CA ASP A 449 7.45 22.73 -2.41
C ASP A 449 7.01 24.13 -2.88
N PRO A 450 7.59 25.22 -2.33
CA PRO A 450 7.21 26.59 -2.69
C PRO A 450 7.51 26.92 -4.16
N GLU A 451 8.51 26.28 -4.78
CA GLU A 451 8.89 26.56 -6.17
C GLU A 451 7.97 25.83 -7.15
N SER A 452 7.88 24.50 -7.05
CA SER A 452 7.10 23.71 -8.00
C SER A 452 5.61 23.58 -7.66
N GLY A 453 5.23 23.83 -6.40
CA GLY A 453 3.90 23.55 -5.85
C GLY A 453 3.60 22.06 -5.67
N ASN A 454 4.59 21.17 -5.85
CA ASN A 454 4.39 19.73 -5.69
C ASN A 454 4.37 19.30 -4.22
N LEU A 455 3.70 18.18 -3.95
CA LEU A 455 3.66 17.56 -2.64
C LEU A 455 4.95 16.77 -2.40
N LEU A 456 5.75 17.25 -1.45
CA LEU A 456 6.91 16.56 -0.91
C LEU A 456 6.46 15.53 0.12
N GLN A 457 6.72 14.26 -0.16
CA GLN A 457 6.25 13.12 0.62
C GLN A 457 7.45 12.44 1.27
N THR A 458 7.58 12.60 2.59
CA THR A 458 8.71 12.04 3.34
C THR A 458 8.29 10.74 4.00
N ARG A 459 9.03 9.66 3.74
CA ARG A 459 8.77 8.35 4.34
C ARG A 459 10.04 7.61 4.73
N PRO A 460 9.99 6.71 5.73
CA PRO A 460 11.05 5.76 5.97
C PRO A 460 11.16 4.71 4.85
N ALA A 461 12.36 4.20 4.61
CA ALA A 461 12.62 3.04 3.74
C ALA A 461 13.78 2.20 4.30
N PHE A 462 13.99 0.99 3.76
CA PHE A 462 15.00 0.01 4.25
C PHE A 462 14.90 -0.22 5.76
N GLY A 463 13.75 -0.73 6.22
CA GLY A 463 13.54 -1.00 7.66
C GLY A 463 13.56 0.24 8.55
N GLY A 464 13.43 1.44 7.98
CA GLY A 464 13.44 2.72 8.71
C GLY A 464 14.83 3.33 8.93
N ASN A 465 15.86 2.80 8.28
CA ASN A 465 17.23 3.33 8.38
C ASN A 465 17.47 4.57 7.51
N ILE A 466 16.62 4.80 6.51
CA ILE A 466 16.67 6.01 5.68
C ILE A 466 15.33 6.70 5.61
N MET A 467 15.37 8.02 5.44
CA MET A 467 14.24 8.82 5.01
C MET A 467 14.38 9.15 3.53
N ALA A 468 13.33 8.91 2.76
CA ALA A 468 13.22 9.30 1.37
C ALA A 468 12.19 10.41 1.21
N VAL A 469 12.53 11.44 0.44
CA VAL A 469 11.57 12.45 -0.05
C VAL A 469 11.20 12.09 -1.47
N ILE A 470 9.91 11.88 -1.71
CA ILE A 470 9.34 11.42 -2.97
C ILE A 470 8.34 12.46 -3.47
N VAL A 471 8.23 12.60 -4.79
CA VAL A 471 7.25 13.46 -5.46
C VAL A 471 6.51 12.71 -6.55
N CYS A 472 5.28 13.13 -6.81
CA CYS A 472 4.44 12.67 -7.92
C CYS A 472 4.15 13.85 -8.87
N GLY A 473 5.20 14.48 -9.41
CA GLY A 473 5.08 15.77 -10.10
C GLY A 473 4.32 15.73 -11.42
N GLU A 474 4.34 14.59 -12.13
CA GLU A 474 3.89 14.49 -13.52
C GLU A 474 2.42 14.07 -13.68
N ARG A 475 1.79 13.51 -12.64
CA ARG A 475 0.40 13.02 -12.67
C ARG A 475 -0.44 13.61 -11.54
N ARG A 476 -1.76 13.60 -11.71
CA ARG A 476 -2.73 14.10 -10.72
C ARG A 476 -3.87 13.11 -10.48
N PRO A 477 -4.38 13.01 -9.22
CA PRO A 477 -3.87 13.69 -8.03
C PRO A 477 -2.48 13.20 -7.60
N GLN A 478 -1.74 14.02 -6.87
CA GLN A 478 -0.56 13.57 -6.13
C GLN A 478 -1.05 12.78 -4.92
N MET A 479 -0.72 11.49 -4.83
CA MET A 479 -1.26 10.62 -3.78
C MET A 479 -0.22 10.17 -2.77
N ALA A 480 -0.61 10.16 -1.50
CA ALA A 480 0.18 9.61 -0.41
C ALA A 480 -0.70 8.87 0.58
N THR A 481 -0.18 7.79 1.17
CA THR A 481 -0.72 7.28 2.44
C THR A 481 0.11 7.79 3.61
N VAL A 482 -0.55 8.09 4.73
CA VAL A 482 0.09 8.68 5.91
C VAL A 482 0.01 7.72 7.09
N ARG A 483 1.14 7.48 7.75
CA ARG A 483 1.20 6.63 8.92
C ARG A 483 0.33 7.21 10.05
N PRO A 484 -0.57 6.41 10.65
CA PRO A 484 -1.33 6.84 11.82
C PRO A 484 -0.42 7.31 12.96
N HIS A 485 -0.90 8.27 13.74
CA HIS A 485 -0.23 8.84 14.90
C HIS A 485 1.10 9.53 14.57
N VAL A 486 1.28 10.08 13.37
CA VAL A 486 2.45 10.91 13.07
C VAL A 486 2.15 12.40 13.22
N PHE A 487 0.93 12.81 12.88
CA PHE A 487 0.48 14.18 13.01
C PHE A 487 -0.36 14.33 14.28
N PRO A 488 -0.33 15.50 14.94
CA PRO A 488 -1.16 15.75 16.10
C PRO A 488 -2.64 15.67 15.71
N ALA A 489 -3.46 15.19 16.64
CA ALA A 489 -4.90 15.28 16.52
C ALA A 489 -5.34 16.75 16.38
N PRO A 490 -6.43 17.02 15.65
CA PRO A 490 -6.95 18.38 15.50
C PRO A 490 -7.28 18.97 16.89
N PRO A 491 -6.90 20.24 17.16
CA PRO A 491 -7.10 20.86 18.46
C PRO A 491 -8.58 21.13 18.76
N LYS A 492 -9.41 21.20 17.72
CA LYS A 492 -10.85 21.44 17.83
C LYS A 492 -11.56 20.69 16.70
N LEU A 493 -12.65 20.04 17.07
CA LEU A 493 -13.62 19.52 16.12
C LEU A 493 -14.92 20.32 16.24
N VAL A 494 -15.61 20.51 15.12
CA VAL A 494 -16.90 21.20 15.06
C VAL A 494 -17.93 20.32 14.38
N PRO A 495 -19.22 20.39 14.80
CA PRO A 495 -20.32 19.82 14.04
C PRO A 495 -20.30 20.32 12.60
N PHE A 496 -20.34 19.39 11.65
CA PHE A 496 -20.33 19.75 10.23
C PHE A 496 -21.74 20.09 9.74
N SER A 497 -21.87 21.14 8.92
CA SER A 497 -23.16 21.59 8.36
C SER A 497 -23.52 20.80 7.09
N ASN A 498 -24.80 20.44 6.94
CA ASN A 498 -25.32 19.70 5.79
C ASN A 498 -25.11 20.43 4.46
N GLU A 499 -25.09 21.77 4.44
CA GLU A 499 -24.86 22.58 3.24
C GLU A 499 -23.47 22.39 2.61
N LYS A 500 -22.54 21.82 3.38
CA LYS A 500 -21.17 21.50 2.94
C LYS A 500 -21.01 20.06 2.43
N ILE A 501 -22.06 19.26 2.47
CA ILE A 501 -22.04 17.85 2.06
C ILE A 501 -22.51 17.72 0.60
N GLU A 502 -21.79 16.91 -0.17
CA GLU A 502 -22.14 16.55 -1.54
C GLU A 502 -22.19 15.03 -1.67
N TYR A 503 -23.26 14.53 -2.31
CA TYR A 503 -23.53 13.10 -2.45
C TYR A 503 -23.32 12.68 -3.91
N PHE A 504 -22.52 11.63 -4.10
CA PHE A 504 -22.35 10.95 -5.38
C PHE A 504 -23.02 9.59 -5.31
N TYR A 505 -23.97 9.35 -6.21
CA TYR A 505 -24.65 8.07 -6.33
C TYR A 505 -24.00 7.26 -7.46
N ALA A 506 -23.44 6.10 -7.13
CA ALA A 506 -22.85 5.21 -8.13
C ALA A 506 -23.75 3.97 -8.29
N ALA A 507 -24.37 3.83 -9.46
CA ALA A 507 -25.00 2.58 -9.87
C ALA A 507 -23.90 1.65 -10.38
N VAL A 508 -23.72 0.48 -9.77
CA VAL A 508 -22.64 -0.45 -10.19
C VAL A 508 -23.16 -1.87 -10.38
N GLU A 509 -23.39 -2.23 -11.64
CA GLU A 509 -23.55 -3.62 -12.05
C GLU A 509 -22.18 -4.33 -12.07
N CYS A 510 -21.80 -4.96 -10.95
CA CYS A 510 -20.60 -5.81 -10.88
C CYS A 510 -20.98 -7.29 -10.71
N SER A 511 -20.54 -8.13 -11.66
CA SER A 511 -20.76 -9.58 -11.68
C SER A 511 -19.68 -10.40 -10.94
N ALA A 512 -18.53 -9.80 -10.62
CA ALA A 512 -17.41 -10.44 -9.92
C ALA A 512 -17.35 -9.96 -8.46
N ARG A 513 -18.13 -10.60 -7.59
CA ARG A 513 -18.34 -10.18 -6.20
C ARG A 513 -17.53 -10.99 -5.22
N SER A 514 -16.86 -10.30 -4.31
CA SER A 514 -16.42 -10.89 -3.05
C SER A 514 -17.46 -10.61 -1.96
N GLU A 515 -17.66 -11.55 -1.05
CA GLU A 515 -18.65 -11.49 0.03
C GLU A 515 -17.97 -11.75 1.38
N VAL A 516 -18.37 -11.04 2.43
CA VAL A 516 -17.99 -11.38 3.81
C VAL A 516 -18.94 -12.49 4.27
N LEU A 517 -18.40 -13.62 4.74
CA LEU A 517 -19.16 -14.77 5.23
C LEU A 517 -19.33 -14.77 6.75
#